data_AF-A0A923PY66-F1
#
_entry.id   AF-A0A923PY66-F1
#
_cell.length_a   1.000
_cell.length_b   1.000
_cell.length_c   1.000
_cell.angle_alpha   90.00
_cell.angle_beta   90.00
_cell.angle_gamma   90.00
#
_symmetry.space_group_name_H-M   'P 1'
#
loop_
_entity.id
_entity.type
_entity.pdbx_description
1 polymer ?
#
loop_
_entity_poly.entity_id
_entity_poly.type
_entity_poly.pdbx_seq_one_letter_code
_entity_poly.pdbx_strand_id
1 'polypeptide(L)'
;MKYYTLIAAGLFLLHTVPGMTVQAQAIDNSWSDCASDRCAQGLPDLKRKNDEAKASLAFAKRLSENMRRAQLASKQDKQENQRSTSVIARTQIAVPGMAKITEEKVTDITESTQKEKVLSESSISTLKNGAAQAEKVIESSPIANQCSKFAGDDEFKVWGDHFRKNFDHKKFSALYGQPKSSNINEAARHKGPADLLRLCPKYDQMNDDQKDGLWIVFAVPWVFFESSCNSGAVNGNATNGIAQGLLQLHKGKEQKYSGGCRQGDATDPARTFQCGLSMLNDQVLRGENVLSSATYWEVLRPQSRNVRKPFKDPPAQFIMKKICQYPSCGQTETECNKLVNTFVAQARSEANAKSSTAKRSAAQKNTIRLAETGSAK
;
A
#
# COMPACT_ATOMS: atom_id res chain seq x y z
N MET A 1 16.91 -47.68 -35.84
CA MET A 1 17.29 -48.41 -34.61
C MET A 1 18.43 -47.66 -33.94
N LYS A 2 18.25 -47.37 -32.64
CA LYS A 2 19.26 -47.06 -31.60
C LYS A 2 19.84 -45.62 -31.48
N TYR A 3 19.80 -45.19 -30.20
CA TYR A 3 20.43 -44.07 -29.49
C TYR A 3 19.86 -42.66 -29.63
N TYR A 4 18.96 -42.30 -28.69
CA TYR A 4 19.13 -41.11 -27.84
C TYR A 4 18.50 -41.38 -26.46
N THR A 5 19.37 -41.60 -25.47
CA THR A 5 19.05 -41.70 -24.05
C THR A 5 19.93 -40.68 -23.33
N LEU A 6 19.37 -39.96 -22.34
CA LEU A 6 19.98 -38.97 -21.43
C LEU A 6 20.25 -37.59 -22.09
N ILE A 7 19.89 -36.44 -21.51
CA ILE A 7 19.98 -36.03 -20.09
C ILE A 7 18.73 -35.24 -19.68
N ALA A 8 17.96 -35.79 -18.74
CA ALA A 8 17.01 -35.06 -17.91
C ALA A 8 17.29 -35.44 -16.45
N ALA A 9 18.17 -34.69 -15.79
CA ALA A 9 18.37 -34.74 -14.35
C ALA A 9 19.11 -33.48 -13.90
N GLY A 10 18.46 -32.67 -13.07
CA GLY A 10 19.07 -31.46 -12.53
C GLY A 10 18.14 -30.62 -11.66
N LEU A 11 17.22 -31.24 -10.92
CA LEU A 11 16.56 -30.60 -9.79
C LEU A 11 17.09 -31.27 -8.52
N PHE A 12 18.17 -30.70 -7.98
CA PHE A 12 18.78 -31.17 -6.74
C PHE A 12 17.92 -30.74 -5.55
N LEU A 13 17.58 -31.70 -4.69
CA LEU A 13 17.18 -31.47 -3.32
C LEU A 13 18.28 -30.69 -2.58
N LEU A 14 17.94 -29.50 -2.08
CA LEU A 14 18.78 -28.75 -1.15
C LEU A 14 18.55 -29.29 0.27
N HIS A 15 19.43 -30.18 0.70
CA HIS A 15 19.77 -30.32 2.11
C HIS A 15 21.07 -29.56 2.36
N THR A 16 21.01 -28.65 3.31
CA THR A 16 22.07 -27.71 3.69
C THR A 16 23.22 -28.45 4.36
N VAL A 17 24.38 -28.50 3.71
CA VAL A 17 25.67 -28.76 4.35
C VAL A 17 26.42 -27.42 4.45
N PRO A 18 26.85 -26.96 5.65
CA PRO A 18 27.65 -25.75 5.77
C PRO A 18 29.09 -26.03 5.34
N GLY A 19 29.59 -25.30 4.34
CA GLY A 19 31.03 -25.26 4.04
C GLY A 19 31.46 -25.38 2.57
N MET A 20 30.54 -25.51 1.60
CA MET A 20 30.94 -25.53 0.18
C MET A 20 30.72 -24.17 -0.50
N THR A 21 31.82 -23.49 -0.82
CA THR A 21 31.86 -22.40 -1.78
C THR A 21 31.66 -22.96 -3.20
N VAL A 22 30.47 -22.74 -3.78
CA VAL A 22 30.21 -23.04 -5.19
C VAL A 22 30.79 -21.90 -6.04
N GLN A 23 31.91 -22.13 -6.72
CA GLN A 23 32.37 -21.25 -7.80
C GLN A 23 31.50 -21.48 -9.03
N ALA A 24 30.58 -20.54 -9.30
CA ALA A 24 29.89 -20.48 -10.57
C ALA A 24 30.87 -19.92 -11.63
N GLN A 25 31.50 -20.80 -12.40
CA GLN A 25 32.25 -20.39 -13.59
C GLN A 25 31.26 -19.96 -14.68
N ALA A 26 31.50 -18.77 -15.23
CA ALA A 26 30.71 -18.20 -16.32
C ALA A 26 30.92 -19.01 -17.61
N ILE A 27 29.82 -19.56 -18.16
CA ILE A 27 29.78 -20.13 -19.50
C ILE A 27 29.63 -18.96 -20.48
N ASP A 28 30.74 -18.30 -20.84
CA ASP A 28 30.70 -17.13 -21.73
C ASP A 28 31.25 -17.38 -23.15
N ASN A 29 31.82 -18.55 -23.47
CA ASN A 29 32.47 -18.76 -24.77
C ASN A 29 32.04 -20.07 -25.45
N SER A 30 30.89 -20.08 -26.13
CA SER A 30 30.51 -21.10 -27.14
C SER A 30 29.15 -20.78 -27.78
N TRP A 31 29.02 -19.66 -28.50
CA TRP A 31 27.76 -19.27 -29.16
C TRP A 31 27.88 -19.04 -30.68
N SER A 32 29.05 -19.28 -31.29
CA SER A 32 29.29 -18.93 -32.71
C SER A 32 28.87 -19.98 -33.76
N ASP A 33 28.59 -21.23 -33.38
CA ASP A 33 28.59 -22.34 -34.37
C ASP A 33 27.22 -22.99 -34.65
N CYS A 34 26.10 -22.35 -34.32
CA CYS A 34 24.76 -22.91 -34.60
C CYS A 34 24.08 -22.23 -35.81
N ALA A 35 24.44 -22.64 -37.02
CA ALA A 35 23.92 -22.11 -38.30
C ALA A 35 22.75 -22.92 -38.91
N SER A 36 21.87 -23.52 -38.09
CA SER A 36 20.67 -24.21 -38.61
C SER A 36 19.37 -23.59 -38.10
N ASP A 37 18.38 -23.46 -39.01
CA ASP A 37 17.08 -22.80 -38.77
C ASP A 37 16.27 -23.40 -37.61
N ARG A 38 16.59 -24.61 -37.14
CA ARG A 38 15.90 -25.25 -36.02
C ARG A 38 16.32 -24.73 -34.64
N CYS A 39 17.43 -24.01 -34.51
CA CYS A 39 17.87 -23.43 -33.24
C CYS A 39 17.25 -22.04 -32.97
N ALA A 40 16.75 -21.36 -33.99
CA ALA A 40 16.21 -20.00 -33.86
C ALA A 40 14.95 -19.92 -32.99
N GLN A 41 14.17 -21.00 -32.89
CA GLN A 41 12.92 -21.02 -32.13
C GLN A 41 13.10 -21.26 -30.61
N GLY A 42 14.25 -21.77 -30.16
CA GLY A 42 14.53 -22.03 -28.74
C GLY A 42 15.42 -20.99 -28.04
N LEU A 43 16.12 -20.15 -28.82
CA LEU A 43 17.07 -19.16 -28.30
C LEU A 43 16.43 -18.08 -27.41
N PRO A 44 15.26 -17.50 -27.76
CA PRO A 44 14.63 -16.49 -26.93
C PRO A 44 14.24 -17.01 -25.54
N ASP A 45 13.81 -18.27 -25.45
CA ASP A 45 13.41 -18.89 -24.18
C ASP A 45 14.61 -19.19 -23.27
N LEU A 46 15.76 -19.59 -23.84
CA LEU A 46 16.99 -19.80 -23.07
C LEU A 46 17.56 -18.47 -22.56
N LYS A 47 17.54 -17.42 -23.39
CA LYS A 47 17.97 -16.07 -22.96
C LYS A 47 17.08 -15.56 -21.83
N ARG A 48 15.75 -15.70 -21.97
CA ARG A 48 14.79 -15.34 -20.92
C ARG A 48 15.04 -16.08 -19.61
N LYS A 49 15.26 -17.41 -19.66
CA LYS A 49 15.58 -18.21 -18.47
C LYS A 49 16.91 -17.80 -17.82
N ASN A 50 17.93 -17.46 -18.62
CA ASN A 50 19.20 -16.96 -18.10
C ASN A 50 19.04 -15.60 -17.40
N ASP A 51 18.25 -14.69 -18.00
CA ASP A 51 17.95 -13.39 -17.40
C ASP A 51 17.14 -13.52 -16.11
N GLU A 52 16.16 -14.44 -16.05
CA GLU A 52 15.41 -14.79 -14.84
C GLU A 52 16.33 -15.37 -13.75
N ALA A 53 17.29 -16.22 -14.12
CA ALA A 53 18.28 -16.76 -13.18
C ALA A 53 19.23 -15.69 -12.64
N LYS A 54 19.71 -14.77 -13.49
CA LYS A 54 20.53 -13.62 -13.08
C LYS A 54 19.76 -12.69 -12.14
N ALA A 55 18.49 -12.42 -12.42
CA ALA A 55 17.63 -11.61 -11.56
C ALA A 55 17.42 -12.27 -10.19
N SER A 56 17.18 -13.58 -10.17
CA SER A 56 17.01 -14.36 -8.95
C SER A 56 18.29 -14.37 -8.09
N LEU A 57 19.45 -14.52 -8.71
CA LEU A 57 20.74 -14.45 -8.03
C LEU A 57 21.02 -13.04 -7.46
N ALA A 58 20.69 -11.99 -8.21
CA ALA A 58 20.84 -10.61 -7.74
C ALA A 58 19.93 -10.33 -6.53
N PHE A 59 18.70 -10.85 -6.54
CA PHE A 59 17.78 -10.77 -5.41
C PHE A 59 18.33 -11.50 -4.17
N ALA A 60 18.79 -12.74 -4.33
CA ALA A 60 19.37 -13.51 -3.22
C ALA A 60 20.59 -12.80 -2.59
N LYS A 61 21.45 -12.18 -3.39
CA LYS A 61 22.59 -11.38 -2.89
C LYS A 61 22.12 -10.16 -2.09
N ARG A 62 21.11 -9.43 -2.56
CA ARG A 62 20.53 -8.28 -1.82
C ARG A 62 19.92 -8.72 -0.49
N LEU A 63 19.17 -9.82 -0.49
CA LEU A 63 18.56 -10.37 0.72
C LEU A 63 19.64 -10.77 1.75
N SER A 64 20.70 -11.45 1.31
CA SER A 64 21.82 -11.81 2.18
C SER A 64 22.53 -10.59 2.77
N GLU A 65 22.73 -9.52 1.98
CA GLU A 65 23.35 -8.29 2.45
C GLU A 65 22.45 -7.57 3.48
N ASN A 66 21.14 -7.53 3.24
CA ASN A 66 20.16 -6.95 4.18
C ASN A 66 20.14 -7.72 5.51
N MET A 67 20.14 -9.05 5.48
CA MET A 67 20.23 -9.87 6.69
C MET A 67 21.54 -9.60 7.46
N ARG A 68 22.66 -9.42 6.75
CA ARG A 68 23.95 -9.08 7.38
C ARG A 68 23.90 -7.70 8.04
N ARG A 69 23.28 -6.71 7.40
CA ARG A 69 23.09 -5.36 7.96
C ARG A 69 22.21 -5.39 9.22
N ALA A 70 21.10 -6.13 9.18
CA ALA A 70 20.21 -6.29 10.34
C ALA A 70 20.93 -6.95 11.53
N GLN A 71 21.76 -7.97 11.27
CA GLN A 71 22.57 -8.60 12.32
C GLN A 71 23.63 -7.64 12.92
N LEU A 72 24.23 -6.77 12.10
CA LEU A 72 25.18 -5.76 12.56
C LEU A 72 24.49 -4.69 13.41
N ALA A 73 23.33 -4.19 12.98
CA ALA A 73 22.53 -3.23 13.75
C ALA A 73 22.15 -3.79 15.12
N SER A 74 21.64 -5.03 15.17
CA SER A 74 21.29 -5.69 16.44
C SER A 74 22.50 -5.85 17.39
N LYS A 75 23.72 -6.07 16.85
CA LYS A 75 24.94 -6.10 17.67
C LYS A 75 25.31 -4.72 18.20
N GLN A 76 25.14 -3.67 17.42
CA GLN A 76 25.40 -2.30 17.84
C GLN A 76 24.45 -1.88 18.97
N ASP A 77 23.14 -2.18 18.85
CA ASP A 77 22.16 -1.88 19.89
C ASP A 77 22.49 -2.57 21.22
N LYS A 78 22.91 -3.84 21.17
CA LYS A 78 23.35 -4.57 22.38
C LYS A 78 24.58 -3.94 23.01
N GLN A 79 25.53 -3.46 22.20
CA GLN A 79 26.74 -2.81 22.69
C GLN A 79 26.44 -1.44 23.30
N GLU A 80 25.51 -0.67 22.72
CA GLU A 80 25.07 0.62 23.26
C GLU A 80 24.31 0.46 24.58
N ASN A 81 23.43 -0.56 24.68
CA ASN A 81 22.72 -0.85 25.92
C ASN A 81 23.67 -1.31 27.06
N GLN A 82 24.74 -2.06 26.72
CA GLN A 82 25.79 -2.41 27.67
C GLN A 82 26.61 -1.19 28.13
N ARG A 83 26.86 -0.23 27.24
CA ARG A 83 27.55 1.02 27.63
C ARG A 83 26.69 1.85 28.58
N SER A 84 25.40 2.01 28.28
CA SER A 84 24.47 2.78 29.13
C SER A 84 24.32 2.19 30.54
N THR A 85 24.28 0.86 30.67
CA THR A 85 24.21 0.20 31.98
C THR A 85 25.51 0.33 32.79
N SER A 86 26.68 0.40 32.12
CA SER A 86 27.97 0.61 32.80
C SER A 86 28.17 2.03 33.35
N VAL A 87 27.55 3.04 32.72
CA VAL A 87 27.62 4.44 33.16
C VAL A 87 26.73 4.66 34.40
N ILE A 88 25.57 4.01 34.47
CA ILE A 88 24.67 4.12 35.62
C ILE A 88 25.27 3.44 36.86
N ALA A 89 26.07 2.38 36.70
CA ALA A 89 26.72 1.68 37.80
C ALA A 89 27.91 2.44 38.45
N ARG A 90 28.38 3.55 37.86
CA ARG A 90 29.49 4.37 38.41
C ARG A 90 29.05 5.62 39.18
N THR A 91 27.74 5.93 39.24
CA THR A 91 27.23 7.15 39.89
C THR A 91 26.57 6.89 41.26
N GLN A 92 26.98 5.84 41.96
CA GLN A 92 26.57 5.59 43.35
C GLN A 92 27.80 5.48 44.25
N ILE A 93 28.47 6.60 44.48
CA ILE A 93 29.38 6.78 45.61
C ILE A 93 28.80 7.90 46.48
N ALA A 94 28.65 7.57 47.76
CA ALA A 94 27.96 8.30 48.80
C ALA A 94 28.49 9.73 49.02
N VAL A 95 27.57 10.65 49.37
CA VAL A 95 27.90 11.86 50.12
C VAL A 95 26.83 12.08 51.20
N PRO A 96 27.17 11.98 52.49
CA PRO A 96 26.44 12.62 53.57
C PRO A 96 27.15 13.93 53.94
N GLY A 97 26.37 15.00 54.11
CA GLY A 97 26.85 16.21 54.80
C GLY A 97 26.67 17.50 54.01
N MET A 98 25.91 18.41 54.62
CA MET A 98 25.71 19.79 54.19
C MET A 98 27.03 20.55 54.03
N ALA A 99 27.15 21.32 52.95
CA ALA A 99 27.80 22.64 52.98
C ALA A 99 27.38 23.49 51.77
N LYS A 100 27.03 24.73 52.07
CA LYS A 100 26.81 25.86 51.16
C LYS A 100 28.12 26.16 50.41
N ILE A 101 28.15 26.08 49.08
CA ILE A 101 29.18 26.74 48.26
C ILE A 101 28.55 27.33 46.99
N THR A 102 29.09 28.50 46.68
CA THR A 102 28.81 29.58 45.73
C THR A 102 28.85 29.24 44.24
N GLU A 103 28.22 30.15 43.49
CA GLU A 103 28.27 30.32 42.04
C GLU A 103 29.69 30.21 41.48
N GLU A 104 29.89 29.29 40.52
CA GLU A 104 31.01 29.36 39.60
C GLU A 104 30.56 29.03 38.18
N LYS A 105 30.99 29.90 37.28
CA LYS A 105 30.64 30.06 35.88
C LYS A 105 31.41 29.01 35.07
N VAL A 106 30.73 28.01 34.53
CA VAL A 106 31.33 27.06 33.58
C VAL A 106 30.75 27.30 32.20
N THR A 107 31.55 28.00 31.39
CA THR A 107 31.51 27.99 29.93
C THR A 107 31.99 26.62 29.44
N ASP A 108 31.11 25.85 28.82
CA ASP A 108 31.49 24.90 27.76
C ASP A 108 30.25 24.50 26.95
N ILE A 109 30.02 25.25 25.86
CA ILE A 109 29.02 24.94 24.83
C ILE A 109 29.80 24.69 23.55
N THR A 110 30.35 23.47 23.40
CA THR A 110 30.94 23.06 22.11
C THR A 110 30.84 21.55 21.84
N GLU A 111 29.74 20.91 22.21
CA GLU A 111 29.49 19.50 21.87
C GLU A 111 28.04 19.16 21.46
N SER A 112 27.14 20.15 21.42
CA SER A 112 25.73 19.93 21.06
C SER A 112 25.43 19.97 19.55
N THR A 113 26.34 20.50 18.72
CA THR A 113 26.03 20.75 17.30
C THR A 113 26.17 19.52 16.39
N GLN A 114 26.90 18.48 16.81
CA GLN A 114 27.05 17.26 15.97
C GLN A 114 25.93 16.24 16.20
N LYS A 115 25.31 16.21 17.38
CA LYS A 115 24.22 15.28 17.70
C LYS A 115 22.90 15.66 17.01
N GLU A 116 22.68 16.95 16.78
CA GLU A 116 21.51 17.46 16.08
C GLU A 116 21.59 17.21 14.55
N LYS A 117 22.81 17.18 13.98
CA LYS A 117 23.01 16.94 12.55
C LYS A 117 22.77 15.48 12.15
N VAL A 118 23.15 14.52 12.99
CA VAL A 118 22.97 13.08 12.71
C VAL A 118 21.50 12.63 12.82
N LEU A 119 20.71 13.30 13.68
CA LEU A 119 19.27 13.04 13.76
C LEU A 119 18.52 13.50 12.48
N SER A 120 19.10 14.40 11.69
CA SER A 120 18.45 14.98 10.51
C SER A 120 18.48 14.06 9.28
N GLU A 121 19.59 13.35 9.01
CA GLU A 121 19.74 12.57 7.78
C GLU A 121 18.98 11.24 7.80
N SER A 122 19.01 10.53 8.94
CA SER A 122 18.24 9.30 9.14
C SER A 122 16.73 9.58 9.01
N SER A 123 16.25 10.62 9.71
CA SER A 123 14.85 11.06 9.65
C SER A 123 14.40 11.45 8.23
N ILE A 124 15.28 12.09 7.43
CA ILE A 124 14.96 12.47 6.04
C ILE A 124 14.87 11.23 5.13
N SER A 125 15.74 10.22 5.33
CA SER A 125 15.71 9.00 4.52
C SER A 125 14.44 8.16 4.78
N THR A 126 14.01 8.04 6.04
CA THR A 126 12.74 7.40 6.42
C THR A 126 11.53 8.14 5.85
N LEU A 127 11.58 9.47 5.76
CA LEU A 127 10.51 10.26 5.12
C LEU A 127 10.43 10.09 3.60
N LYS A 128 11.45 9.48 2.95
CA LYS A 128 11.42 9.16 1.52
C LYS A 128 10.99 7.73 1.25
N ASN A 129 11.15 6.81 2.21
CA ASN A 129 10.72 5.43 2.09
C ASN A 129 9.20 5.32 2.36
N GLY A 130 8.43 5.02 1.32
CA GLY A 130 6.99 4.86 1.37
C GLY A 130 6.53 3.65 2.18
N ALA A 131 7.28 2.54 2.13
CA ALA A 131 6.99 1.33 2.89
C ALA A 131 7.17 1.55 4.40
N ALA A 132 8.28 2.17 4.82
CA ALA A 132 8.53 2.55 6.22
C ALA A 132 7.42 3.44 6.79
N GLN A 133 6.98 4.43 6.01
CA GLN A 133 5.86 5.29 6.40
C GLN A 133 4.53 4.54 6.48
N ALA A 134 4.28 3.61 5.55
CA ALA A 134 3.06 2.81 5.55
C ALA A 134 3.02 1.90 6.77
N GLU A 135 4.12 1.20 7.06
CA GLU A 135 4.31 0.37 8.24
C GLU A 135 3.99 1.14 9.51
N LYS A 136 4.58 2.33 9.73
CA LYS A 136 4.30 3.17 10.90
C LYS A 136 2.80 3.45 11.12
N VAL A 137 2.05 3.71 10.04
CA VAL A 137 0.60 3.96 10.11
C VAL A 137 -0.20 2.67 10.36
N ILE A 138 0.25 1.55 9.79
CA ILE A 138 -0.40 0.25 9.91
C ILE A 138 -0.15 -0.35 11.30
N GLU A 139 1.07 -0.30 11.82
CA GLU A 139 1.43 -0.84 13.14
C GLU A 139 0.73 -0.12 14.29
N SER A 140 0.53 1.19 14.15
CA SER A 140 -0.26 1.98 15.12
C SER A 140 -1.77 1.73 15.04
N SER A 141 -2.21 0.80 14.18
CA SER A 141 -3.61 0.48 13.93
C SER A 141 -4.02 -0.82 14.62
N PRO A 142 -5.26 -0.93 15.14
CA PRO A 142 -5.75 -2.19 15.73
C PRO A 142 -5.87 -3.36 14.73
N ILE A 143 -5.64 -3.13 13.43
CA ILE A 143 -5.68 -4.15 12.36
C ILE A 143 -4.31 -4.69 11.98
N ALA A 144 -3.22 -4.19 12.58
CA ALA A 144 -1.84 -4.51 12.20
C ALA A 144 -1.59 -6.02 12.11
N ASN A 145 -1.96 -6.76 13.16
CA ASN A 145 -1.71 -8.20 13.25
C ASN A 145 -2.39 -9.00 12.15
N GLN A 146 -3.60 -8.59 11.72
CA GLN A 146 -4.36 -9.29 10.68
C GLN A 146 -3.85 -8.96 9.27
N CYS A 147 -3.24 -7.79 9.11
CA CYS A 147 -2.85 -7.24 7.81
C CYS A 147 -1.32 -7.08 7.65
N SER A 148 -0.52 -7.82 8.43
CA SER A 148 0.95 -7.79 8.41
C SER A 148 1.59 -8.16 7.06
N LYS A 149 0.81 -8.73 6.13
CA LYS A 149 1.25 -9.05 4.77
C LYS A 149 1.32 -7.84 3.82
N PHE A 150 1.02 -6.62 4.28
CA PHE A 150 1.11 -5.41 3.45
C PHE A 150 2.45 -4.66 3.58
N ALA A 151 2.89 -4.35 4.79
CA ALA A 151 4.13 -3.63 5.06
C ALA A 151 4.74 -4.08 6.39
N GLY A 152 6.07 -4.07 6.48
CA GLY A 152 6.84 -4.41 7.67
C GLY A 152 8.34 -4.43 7.38
N ASP A 153 9.18 -4.19 8.39
CA ASP A 153 10.64 -4.13 8.27
C ASP A 153 11.11 -3.14 7.17
N ASP A 154 10.48 -1.97 7.08
CA ASP A 154 10.72 -0.92 6.07
C ASP A 154 10.50 -1.37 4.61
N GLU A 155 9.81 -2.49 4.40
CA GLU A 155 9.56 -3.11 3.09
C GLU A 155 8.06 -3.42 2.85
N PHE A 156 7.63 -3.40 1.59
CA PHE A 156 6.32 -3.93 1.21
C PHE A 156 6.35 -5.46 1.27
N LYS A 157 5.46 -6.05 2.08
CA LYS A 157 5.31 -7.51 2.19
C LYS A 157 4.46 -8.06 1.04
N VAL A 158 4.27 -9.37 0.98
CA VAL A 158 3.67 -10.10 -0.18
C VAL A 158 2.43 -9.42 -0.78
N TRP A 159 1.45 -9.01 0.04
CA TRP A 159 0.23 -8.36 -0.47
C TRP A 159 0.43 -6.89 -0.82
N GLY A 160 1.28 -6.17 -0.10
CA GLY A 160 1.63 -4.80 -0.49
C GLY A 160 2.39 -4.78 -1.81
N ASP A 161 3.26 -5.75 -2.00
CA ASP A 161 4.06 -5.90 -3.21
C ASP A 161 3.18 -6.37 -4.39
N HIS A 162 2.18 -7.23 -4.16
CA HIS A 162 1.13 -7.52 -5.16
C HIS A 162 0.32 -6.28 -5.51
N PHE A 163 -0.14 -5.51 -4.52
CA PHE A 163 -0.91 -4.30 -4.74
C PHE A 163 -0.12 -3.30 -5.58
N ARG A 164 1.13 -2.99 -5.17
CA ARG A 164 2.03 -2.06 -5.84
C ARG A 164 2.32 -2.47 -7.28
N LYS A 165 2.66 -3.74 -7.53
CA LYS A 165 2.90 -4.26 -8.89
C LYS A 165 1.65 -4.17 -9.77
N ASN A 166 0.47 -4.30 -9.18
CA ASN A 166 -0.80 -4.15 -9.90
C ASN A 166 -1.26 -2.69 -9.99
N PHE A 167 -0.62 -1.75 -9.30
CA PHE A 167 -0.91 -0.33 -9.38
C PHE A 167 0.00 0.36 -10.39
N ASP A 168 -0.09 -0.07 -11.65
CA ASP A 168 0.61 0.56 -12.77
C ASP A 168 0.14 2.03 -12.92
N HIS A 169 1.03 2.98 -12.59
CA HIS A 169 0.73 4.42 -12.56
C HIS A 169 0.29 4.95 -13.93
N LYS A 170 0.73 4.32 -15.03
CA LYS A 170 0.28 4.67 -16.38
C LYS A 170 -1.11 4.12 -16.64
N LYS A 171 -1.40 2.90 -16.20
CA LYS A 171 -2.73 2.31 -16.38
C LYS A 171 -3.79 3.03 -15.54
N PHE A 172 -3.46 3.36 -14.30
CA PHE A 172 -4.36 3.96 -13.31
C PHE A 172 -4.07 5.45 -13.09
N SER A 173 -3.82 6.16 -14.19
CA SER A 173 -3.44 7.58 -14.20
C SER A 173 -4.41 8.49 -13.44
N ALA A 174 -5.72 8.18 -13.45
CA ALA A 174 -6.73 8.97 -12.74
C ALA A 174 -6.62 8.82 -11.21
N LEU A 175 -6.24 7.63 -10.73
CA LEU A 175 -5.97 7.38 -9.32
C LEU A 175 -4.62 7.96 -8.89
N TYR A 176 -3.60 7.81 -9.73
CA TYR A 176 -2.25 8.23 -9.36
C TYR A 176 -2.00 9.73 -9.44
N GLY A 177 -2.77 10.43 -10.28
CA GLY A 177 -2.51 11.82 -10.60
C GLY A 177 -1.30 12.00 -11.53
N GLN A 178 -1.12 11.09 -12.50
CA GLN A 178 -0.25 11.35 -13.65
C GLN A 178 -1.11 11.65 -14.86
N PRO A 179 -1.10 12.87 -15.41
CA PRO A 179 -1.84 13.13 -16.62
C PRO A 179 -1.24 12.38 -17.80
N LYS A 180 -2.08 11.68 -18.57
CA LYS A 180 -1.71 11.08 -19.87
C LYS A 180 -1.60 12.12 -20.98
N SER A 181 -2.08 13.33 -20.74
CA SER A 181 -2.25 14.33 -21.78
C SER A 181 -1.03 15.23 -21.88
N SER A 182 -0.52 15.39 -23.10
CA SER A 182 0.41 16.46 -23.46
C SER A 182 -0.25 17.85 -23.39
N ASN A 183 -1.58 17.91 -23.24
CA ASN A 183 -2.29 19.15 -23.01
C ASN A 183 -2.08 19.62 -21.57
N ILE A 184 -1.35 20.73 -21.42
CA ILE A 184 -1.00 21.32 -20.12
C ILE A 184 -2.22 21.67 -19.25
N ASN A 185 -3.37 21.99 -19.87
CA ASN A 185 -4.60 22.34 -19.17
C ASN A 185 -5.32 21.11 -18.59
N GLU A 186 -5.17 19.95 -19.25
CA GLU A 186 -5.67 18.67 -18.77
C GLU A 186 -4.71 18.06 -17.75
N ALA A 187 -3.42 18.33 -17.93
CA ALA A 187 -2.36 17.96 -16.99
C ALA A 187 -2.53 18.61 -15.61
N ALA A 188 -2.89 19.89 -15.58
CA ALA A 188 -3.16 20.61 -14.33
C ALA A 188 -4.35 20.06 -13.53
N ARG A 189 -5.28 19.31 -14.17
CA ARG A 189 -6.49 18.77 -13.51
C ARG A 189 -6.27 17.44 -12.80
N HIS A 190 -5.23 16.68 -13.16
CA HIS A 190 -5.08 15.30 -12.70
C HIS A 190 -3.93 15.18 -11.70
N LYS A 191 -4.08 15.80 -10.53
CA LYS A 191 -3.15 15.65 -9.39
C LYS A 191 -3.46 14.44 -8.51
N GLY A 192 -4.55 13.73 -8.79
CA GLY A 192 -5.09 12.62 -8.03
C GLY A 192 -6.60 12.82 -7.76
N PRO A 193 -7.28 11.85 -7.13
CA PRO A 193 -8.67 11.98 -6.72
C PRO A 193 -8.86 13.19 -5.77
N ALA A 194 -9.93 13.95 -5.95
CA ALA A 194 -10.16 15.19 -5.21
C ALA A 194 -10.30 14.96 -3.70
N ASP A 195 -10.90 13.85 -3.29
CA ASP A 195 -10.98 13.42 -1.90
C ASP A 195 -9.61 13.05 -1.31
N LEU A 196 -8.75 12.39 -2.08
CA LEU A 196 -7.39 12.08 -1.67
C LEU A 196 -6.56 13.35 -1.49
N LEU A 197 -6.63 14.29 -2.44
CA LEU A 197 -5.97 15.61 -2.35
C LEU A 197 -6.45 16.41 -1.13
N ARG A 198 -7.72 16.27 -0.76
CA ARG A 198 -8.27 16.91 0.42
C ARG A 198 -7.77 16.26 1.72
N LEU A 199 -7.73 14.93 1.78
CA LEU A 199 -7.23 14.19 2.94
C LEU A 199 -5.71 14.32 3.10
N CYS A 200 -5.01 14.53 1.99
CA CYS A 200 -3.56 14.60 1.90
C CYS A 200 -3.12 15.76 0.98
N PRO A 201 -3.07 17.01 1.50
CA PRO A 201 -2.80 18.19 0.68
C PRO A 201 -1.44 18.20 -0.05
N LYS A 202 -0.48 17.40 0.43
CA LYS A 202 0.86 17.26 -0.17
C LYS A 202 0.98 16.08 -1.15
N TYR A 203 -0.13 15.42 -1.52
CA TYR A 203 -0.10 14.24 -2.39
C TYR A 203 0.57 14.51 -3.75
N ASP A 204 0.39 15.71 -4.33
CA ASP A 204 1.00 16.09 -5.60
C ASP A 204 2.52 16.37 -5.50
N GLN A 205 3.04 16.53 -4.28
CA GLN A 205 4.46 16.74 -3.99
C GLN A 205 5.18 15.44 -3.63
N MET A 206 4.44 14.34 -3.48
CA MET A 206 5.02 13.03 -3.15
C MET A 206 5.76 12.43 -4.33
N ASN A 207 6.89 11.80 -4.06
CA ASN A 207 7.56 10.93 -5.00
C ASN A 207 6.78 9.61 -5.18
N ASP A 208 7.22 8.79 -6.13
CA ASP A 208 6.44 7.60 -6.50
C ASP A 208 6.32 6.57 -5.36
N ASP A 209 7.38 6.41 -4.58
CA ASP A 209 7.44 5.49 -3.45
C ASP A 209 6.52 5.93 -2.30
N GLN A 210 6.50 7.23 -1.99
CA GLN A 210 5.58 7.84 -1.02
C GLN A 210 4.11 7.68 -1.45
N LYS A 211 3.81 7.84 -2.74
CA LYS A 211 2.45 7.60 -3.26
C LYS A 211 2.06 6.14 -3.14
N ASP A 212 2.96 5.21 -3.49
CA ASP A 212 2.73 3.78 -3.32
C ASP A 212 2.44 3.45 -1.84
N GLY A 213 3.25 3.98 -0.92
CA GLY A 213 3.04 3.84 0.52
C GLY A 213 1.69 4.37 1.00
N LEU A 214 1.25 5.54 0.53
CA LEU A 214 -0.07 6.09 0.86
C LEU A 214 -1.21 5.18 0.36
N TRP A 215 -1.09 4.66 -0.86
CA TRP A 215 -2.09 3.76 -1.42
C TRP A 215 -2.13 2.40 -0.70
N ILE A 216 -1.01 1.93 -0.16
CA ILE A 216 -1.00 0.78 0.77
C ILE A 216 -1.74 1.11 2.08
N VAL A 217 -1.53 2.31 2.64
CA VAL A 217 -2.27 2.77 3.82
C VAL A 217 -3.77 2.89 3.56
N PHE A 218 -4.18 3.21 2.34
CA PHE A 218 -5.58 3.13 1.90
C PHE A 218 -6.06 1.67 1.80
N ALA A 219 -5.28 0.79 1.15
CA ALA A 219 -5.68 -0.56 0.83
C ALA A 219 -5.83 -1.48 2.04
N VAL A 220 -4.98 -1.33 3.06
CA VAL A 220 -4.99 -2.17 4.26
C VAL A 220 -6.33 -2.15 5.00
N PRO A 221 -6.84 -0.99 5.46
CA PRO A 221 -8.15 -0.93 6.10
C PRO A 221 -9.29 -1.28 5.15
N TRP A 222 -9.19 -0.97 3.86
CA TRP A 222 -10.17 -1.41 2.87
C TRP A 222 -10.31 -2.93 2.84
N VAL A 223 -9.19 -3.64 2.69
CA VAL A 223 -9.13 -5.11 2.66
C VAL A 223 -9.51 -5.71 4.02
N PHE A 224 -9.12 -5.07 5.12
CA PHE A 224 -9.53 -5.50 6.46
C PHE A 224 -11.05 -5.46 6.62
N PHE A 225 -11.70 -4.36 6.26
CA PHE A 225 -13.15 -4.26 6.42
C PHE A 225 -13.92 -5.11 5.40
N GLU A 226 -13.31 -5.52 4.29
CA GLU A 226 -13.95 -6.47 3.37
C GLU A 226 -13.76 -7.94 3.81
N SER A 227 -12.55 -8.33 4.20
CA SER A 227 -12.20 -9.75 4.36
C SER A 227 -11.45 -10.08 5.65
N SER A 228 -11.29 -9.13 6.57
CA SER A 228 -10.36 -9.24 7.70
C SER A 228 -8.94 -9.61 7.26
N CYS A 229 -8.52 -9.11 6.09
CA CYS A 229 -7.24 -9.48 5.49
C CYS A 229 -7.11 -11.00 5.30
N ASN A 230 -8.17 -11.67 4.85
CA ASN A 230 -8.18 -13.10 4.53
C ASN A 230 -8.49 -13.32 3.04
N SER A 231 -7.49 -13.74 2.28
CA SER A 231 -7.64 -14.02 0.85
C SER A 231 -8.58 -15.19 0.52
N GLY A 232 -8.86 -16.05 1.50
CA GLY A 232 -9.82 -17.15 1.38
C GLY A 232 -11.24 -16.80 1.87
N ALA A 233 -11.50 -15.56 2.28
CA ALA A 233 -12.82 -15.16 2.79
C ALA A 233 -13.91 -15.33 1.72
N VAL A 234 -15.03 -15.94 2.12
CA VAL A 234 -16.20 -16.19 1.27
C VAL A 234 -17.45 -15.67 1.97
N ASN A 235 -18.24 -14.85 1.28
CA ASN A 235 -19.55 -14.42 1.70
C ASN A 235 -20.60 -14.91 0.69
N GLY A 236 -21.29 -16.00 1.05
CA GLY A 236 -22.38 -16.57 0.25
C GLY A 236 -23.67 -15.77 0.26
N ASN A 237 -23.80 -14.78 1.15
CA ASN A 237 -25.00 -13.97 1.35
C ASN A 237 -24.93 -12.60 0.65
N ALA A 238 -23.92 -12.36 -0.19
CA ALA A 238 -23.81 -11.09 -0.90
C ALA A 238 -24.90 -10.96 -1.98
N THR A 239 -25.37 -9.73 -2.20
CA THR A 239 -26.59 -9.44 -2.97
C THR A 239 -26.53 -9.94 -4.42
N ASN A 240 -25.34 -9.98 -5.04
CA ASN A 240 -25.20 -10.40 -6.44
C ASN A 240 -24.54 -11.79 -6.59
N GLY A 241 -24.63 -12.64 -5.56
CA GLY A 241 -24.06 -13.98 -5.53
C GLY A 241 -22.94 -14.10 -4.52
N ILE A 242 -21.99 -15.02 -4.74
CA ILE A 242 -20.89 -15.25 -3.81
C ILE A 242 -19.84 -14.13 -3.95
N ALA A 243 -19.58 -13.40 -2.87
CA ALA A 243 -18.42 -12.50 -2.79
C ALA A 243 -17.21 -13.26 -2.21
N GLN A 244 -16.02 -13.06 -2.77
CA GLN A 244 -14.83 -13.82 -2.38
C GLN A 244 -13.55 -12.96 -2.44
N GLY A 245 -12.56 -13.33 -1.62
CA GLY A 245 -11.20 -12.80 -1.67
C GLY A 245 -10.98 -11.53 -0.82
N LEU A 246 -9.82 -10.91 -1.01
CA LEU A 246 -9.38 -9.76 -0.21
C LEU A 246 -10.34 -8.57 -0.29
N LEU A 247 -10.89 -8.33 -1.49
CA LEU A 247 -11.81 -7.20 -1.77
C LEU A 247 -13.27 -7.61 -1.91
N GLN A 248 -13.62 -8.85 -1.54
CA GLN A 248 -14.98 -9.40 -1.62
C GLN A 248 -15.66 -9.12 -2.98
N LEU A 249 -14.94 -9.45 -4.06
CA LEU A 249 -15.47 -9.32 -5.44
C LEU A 249 -16.50 -10.42 -5.70
N HIS A 250 -17.55 -10.14 -6.48
CA HIS A 250 -18.54 -11.16 -6.84
C HIS A 250 -17.92 -12.18 -7.80
N LYS A 251 -17.72 -13.40 -7.29
CA LYS A 251 -17.07 -14.51 -8.00
C LYS A 251 -17.82 -14.85 -9.29
N GLY A 252 -17.09 -14.89 -10.39
CA GLY A 252 -17.62 -15.24 -11.71
C GLY A 252 -18.30 -14.09 -12.47
N LYS A 253 -18.35 -12.89 -11.87
CA LYS A 253 -19.01 -11.70 -12.43
C LYS A 253 -18.08 -10.47 -12.47
N GLU A 254 -16.81 -10.64 -12.14
CA GLU A 254 -15.84 -9.55 -11.96
C GLU A 254 -15.73 -8.66 -13.21
N GLN A 255 -15.69 -9.29 -14.39
CA GLN A 255 -15.61 -8.62 -15.70
C GLN A 255 -16.80 -7.69 -16.02
N LYS A 256 -17.90 -7.80 -15.28
CA LYS A 256 -19.08 -6.93 -15.46
C LYS A 256 -18.92 -5.56 -14.80
N TYR A 257 -17.98 -5.41 -13.87
CA TYR A 257 -17.82 -4.18 -13.08
C TYR A 257 -16.81 -3.20 -13.68
N SER A 258 -15.82 -3.69 -14.42
CA SER A 258 -14.83 -2.87 -15.11
C SER A 258 -14.18 -3.68 -16.25
N GLY A 259 -13.82 -3.01 -17.34
CA GLY A 259 -13.08 -3.62 -18.45
C GLY A 259 -11.68 -4.11 -18.06
N GLY A 260 -11.15 -3.67 -16.92
CA GLY A 260 -9.87 -4.14 -16.38
C GLY A 260 -9.93 -5.43 -15.56
N CYS A 261 -11.14 -5.94 -15.30
CA CYS A 261 -11.40 -7.14 -14.51
C CYS A 261 -11.59 -8.39 -15.39
N ARG A 262 -11.21 -9.55 -14.86
CA ARG A 262 -11.39 -10.87 -15.48
C ARG A 262 -12.15 -11.81 -14.56
N GLN A 263 -12.86 -12.76 -15.17
CA GLN A 263 -13.52 -13.81 -14.42
C GLN A 263 -12.51 -14.60 -13.57
N GLY A 264 -12.79 -14.75 -12.27
CA GLY A 264 -11.90 -15.44 -11.33
C GLY A 264 -10.86 -14.54 -10.66
N ASP A 265 -10.94 -13.22 -10.84
CA ASP A 265 -10.12 -12.27 -10.08
C ASP A 265 -10.48 -12.25 -8.58
N ALA A 266 -11.69 -12.66 -8.20
CA ALA A 266 -12.07 -12.76 -6.77
C ALA A 266 -11.26 -13.81 -5.99
N THR A 267 -10.70 -14.83 -6.67
CA THR A 267 -9.98 -15.93 -6.02
C THR A 267 -8.46 -15.79 -6.05
N ASP A 268 -7.93 -14.84 -6.83
CA ASP A 268 -6.50 -14.62 -7.00
C ASP A 268 -6.07 -13.38 -6.21
N PRO A 269 -5.23 -13.51 -5.16
CA PRO A 269 -4.83 -12.38 -4.32
C PRO A 269 -4.06 -11.28 -5.05
N ALA A 270 -3.40 -11.57 -6.17
CA ALA A 270 -2.72 -10.56 -6.97
C ALA A 270 -3.72 -9.87 -7.90
N ARG A 271 -4.53 -10.65 -8.65
CA ARG A 271 -5.47 -10.08 -9.62
C ARG A 271 -6.67 -9.39 -8.99
N THR A 272 -7.05 -9.74 -7.76
CA THR A 272 -8.13 -9.05 -7.03
C THR A 272 -7.83 -7.57 -6.89
N PHE A 273 -6.57 -7.20 -6.62
CA PHE A 273 -6.15 -5.79 -6.55
C PHE A 273 -6.22 -5.10 -7.90
N GLN A 274 -5.79 -5.78 -8.98
CA GLN A 274 -5.92 -5.22 -10.33
C GLN A 274 -7.36 -4.89 -10.69
N CYS A 275 -8.30 -5.80 -10.40
CA CYS A 275 -9.71 -5.57 -10.66
C CYS A 275 -10.26 -4.46 -9.78
N GLY A 276 -9.94 -4.46 -8.48
CA GLY A 276 -10.35 -3.40 -7.55
C GLY A 276 -9.86 -2.00 -7.97
N LEU A 277 -8.59 -1.89 -8.35
CA LEU A 277 -7.99 -0.66 -8.87
C LEU A 277 -8.63 -0.21 -10.19
N SER A 278 -8.98 -1.15 -11.07
CA SER A 278 -9.67 -0.83 -12.34
C SER A 278 -11.07 -0.26 -12.09
N MET A 279 -11.83 -0.85 -11.17
CA MET A 279 -13.15 -0.34 -10.79
C MET A 279 -13.06 1.05 -10.13
N LEU A 280 -12.09 1.28 -9.25
CA LEU A 280 -11.86 2.60 -8.65
C LEU A 280 -11.41 3.64 -9.69
N ASN A 281 -10.55 3.26 -10.62
CA ASN A 281 -10.10 4.16 -11.68
C ASN A 281 -11.24 4.54 -12.62
N ASP A 282 -12.07 3.58 -13.03
CA ASP A 282 -13.26 3.86 -13.85
C ASP A 282 -14.25 4.77 -13.11
N GLN A 283 -14.37 4.61 -11.78
CA GLN A 283 -15.15 5.50 -10.94
C GLN A 283 -14.63 6.94 -10.95
N VAL A 284 -13.32 7.13 -10.77
CA VAL A 284 -12.70 8.47 -10.84
C VAL A 284 -12.80 9.08 -12.23
N LEU A 285 -12.66 8.28 -13.29
CA LEU A 285 -12.84 8.72 -14.67
C LEU A 285 -14.28 9.18 -14.97
N ARG A 286 -15.29 8.68 -14.23
CA ARG A 286 -16.67 9.19 -14.30
C ARG A 286 -16.90 10.48 -13.51
N GLY A 287 -15.85 11.05 -12.90
CA GLY A 287 -15.93 12.25 -12.08
C GLY A 287 -16.39 12.00 -10.64
N GLU A 288 -16.36 10.76 -10.17
CA GLU A 288 -16.66 10.43 -8.77
C GLU A 288 -15.39 10.39 -7.91
N ASN A 289 -15.52 10.66 -6.61
CA ASN A 289 -14.43 10.48 -5.64
C ASN A 289 -14.19 8.99 -5.36
N VAL A 290 -13.01 8.60 -4.86
CA VAL A 290 -12.74 7.21 -4.42
C VAL A 290 -13.66 6.83 -3.25
N LEU A 291 -13.75 7.74 -2.27
CA LEU A 291 -14.61 7.68 -1.10
C LEU A 291 -15.94 8.38 -1.40
N SER A 292 -16.77 7.72 -2.22
CA SER A 292 -18.08 8.24 -2.63
C SER A 292 -19.23 7.38 -2.12
N SER A 293 -20.44 7.93 -2.14
CA SER A 293 -21.66 7.16 -1.87
C SER A 293 -22.02 6.15 -2.95
N ALA A 294 -21.50 6.34 -4.17
CA ALA A 294 -21.77 5.55 -5.36
C ALA A 294 -20.80 4.39 -5.56
N THR A 295 -19.73 4.31 -4.77
CA THR A 295 -18.74 3.25 -4.89
C THR A 295 -19.30 1.86 -4.62
N TYR A 296 -18.72 0.86 -5.29
CA TYR A 296 -19.08 -0.55 -5.15
C TYR A 296 -18.96 -1.03 -3.70
N TRP A 297 -17.88 -0.65 -3.00
CA TRP A 297 -17.57 -1.12 -1.65
C TRP A 297 -18.26 -0.28 -0.59
N GLU A 298 -19.08 -0.91 0.24
CA GLU A 298 -19.77 -0.20 1.32
C GLU A 298 -18.78 0.45 2.30
N VAL A 299 -17.62 -0.20 2.51
CA VAL A 299 -16.59 0.27 3.43
C VAL A 299 -15.90 1.57 2.97
N LEU A 300 -16.06 1.97 1.71
CA LEU A 300 -15.54 3.22 1.16
C LEU A 300 -16.58 4.35 1.16
N ARG A 301 -17.81 4.10 1.63
CA ARG A 301 -18.91 5.08 1.65
C ARG A 301 -18.84 5.97 2.90
N PRO A 302 -18.56 7.29 2.79
CA PRO A 302 -18.41 8.20 3.94
C PRO A 302 -19.63 8.26 4.86
N GLN A 303 -20.81 8.08 4.29
CA GLN A 303 -22.10 8.14 4.99
C GLN A 303 -22.51 6.82 5.64
N SER A 304 -21.74 5.73 5.47
CA SER A 304 -22.08 4.46 6.12
C SER A 304 -22.10 4.65 7.64
N ARG A 305 -23.15 4.10 8.26
CA ARG A 305 -23.34 4.10 9.71
C ARG A 305 -22.92 2.78 10.36
N ASN A 306 -22.45 1.83 9.54
CA ASN A 306 -22.11 0.48 9.98
C ASN A 306 -20.77 0.51 10.73
N VAL A 307 -20.82 0.88 12.00
CA VAL A 307 -19.70 0.76 12.93
C VAL A 307 -19.57 -0.71 13.31
N ARG A 308 -18.43 -1.31 12.96
CA ARG A 308 -18.10 -2.68 13.37
C ARG A 308 -17.38 -2.63 14.70
N LYS A 309 -17.87 -3.32 15.73
CA LYS A 309 -17.11 -3.46 16.97
C LYS A 309 -15.80 -4.23 16.67
N PRO A 310 -14.65 -3.85 17.27
CA PRO A 310 -14.47 -2.88 18.35
C PRO A 310 -14.17 -1.43 17.89
N PHE A 311 -14.33 -1.11 16.60
CA PHE A 311 -13.98 0.21 16.07
C PHE A 311 -14.95 1.29 16.54
N LYS A 312 -14.43 2.50 16.79
CA LYS A 312 -15.23 3.69 17.11
C LYS A 312 -15.78 4.36 15.86
N ASP A 313 -15.03 4.30 14.77
CA ASP A 313 -15.36 4.95 13.50
C ASP A 313 -15.96 3.94 12.51
N PRO A 314 -16.91 4.37 11.64
CA PRO A 314 -17.28 3.62 10.45
C PRO A 314 -16.06 3.37 9.54
N PRO A 315 -16.06 2.28 8.74
CA PRO A 315 -14.93 1.88 7.90
C PRO A 315 -14.35 3.02 7.05
N ALA A 316 -15.18 3.76 6.32
CA ALA A 316 -14.70 4.84 5.44
C ALA A 316 -13.99 5.96 6.22
N GLN A 317 -14.49 6.29 7.42
CA GLN A 317 -13.90 7.31 8.27
C GLN A 317 -12.57 6.84 8.85
N PHE A 318 -12.47 5.57 9.21
CA PHE A 318 -11.22 4.95 9.62
C PHE A 318 -10.18 5.03 8.50
N ILE A 319 -10.55 4.65 7.27
CA ILE A 319 -9.69 4.74 6.07
C ILE A 319 -9.22 6.18 5.86
N MET A 320 -10.13 7.16 5.90
CA MET A 320 -9.78 8.58 5.76
C MET A 320 -8.79 9.07 6.82
N LYS A 321 -8.98 8.68 8.09
CA LYS A 321 -8.04 9.04 9.16
C LYS A 321 -6.65 8.46 8.88
N LYS A 322 -6.56 7.22 8.43
CA LYS A 322 -5.27 6.58 8.12
C LYS A 322 -4.55 7.23 6.94
N ILE A 323 -5.28 7.58 5.87
CA ILE A 323 -4.72 8.38 4.78
C ILE A 323 -4.17 9.71 5.30
N CYS A 324 -4.95 10.45 6.08
CA CYS A 324 -4.54 11.76 6.57
C CYS A 324 -3.35 11.69 7.54
N GLN A 325 -3.29 10.64 8.37
CA GLN A 325 -2.19 10.36 9.30
C GLN A 325 -0.89 9.91 8.61
N TYR A 326 -0.90 9.70 7.30
CA TYR A 326 0.31 9.32 6.56
C TYR A 326 1.37 10.43 6.66
N PRO A 327 2.61 10.14 7.09
CA PRO A 327 3.58 11.17 7.43
C PRO A 327 3.84 12.19 6.32
N SER A 328 3.90 11.75 5.06
CA SER A 328 4.10 12.66 3.91
C SER A 328 2.93 13.62 3.68
N CYS A 329 1.74 13.39 4.24
CA CYS A 329 0.61 14.34 4.20
C CYS A 329 0.83 15.55 5.13
N GLY A 330 1.65 15.39 6.18
CA GLY A 330 2.04 16.47 7.10
C GLY A 330 0.90 17.01 7.96
N GLN A 331 -0.15 16.23 8.20
CA GLN A 331 -1.27 16.60 9.07
C GLN A 331 -1.09 15.99 10.47
N THR A 332 -1.53 16.71 11.50
CA THR A 332 -1.65 16.19 12.87
C THR A 332 -2.93 15.37 13.04
N GLU A 333 -2.99 14.55 14.09
CA GLU A 333 -4.20 13.75 14.37
C GLU A 333 -5.45 14.63 14.60
N THR A 334 -5.30 15.76 15.28
CA THR A 334 -6.40 16.72 15.51
C THR A 334 -6.92 17.31 14.21
N GLU A 335 -6.02 17.71 13.30
CA GLU A 335 -6.40 18.20 11.97
C GLU A 335 -7.10 17.12 11.15
N CYS A 336 -6.59 15.89 11.19
CA CYS A 336 -7.23 14.76 10.53
C CYS A 336 -8.64 14.50 11.04
N ASN A 337 -8.86 14.50 12.36
CA ASN A 337 -10.19 14.33 12.93
C ASN A 337 -11.16 15.43 12.47
N LYS A 338 -10.71 16.70 12.46
CA LYS A 338 -11.51 17.83 11.97
C LYS A 338 -11.85 17.69 10.49
N LEU A 339 -10.87 17.29 9.67
CA LEU A 339 -11.01 17.17 8.24
C LEU A 339 -11.96 16.03 7.86
N VAL A 340 -11.83 14.87 8.50
CA VAL A 340 -12.74 13.73 8.33
C VAL A 340 -14.17 14.08 8.74
N ASN A 341 -14.36 14.75 9.87
CA ASN A 341 -15.70 15.17 10.30
C ASN A 341 -16.36 16.12 9.29
N THR A 342 -15.58 17.05 8.74
CA THR A 342 -16.06 17.98 7.70
C THR A 342 -16.37 17.25 6.40
N PHE A 343 -15.54 16.28 6.02
CA PHE A 343 -15.77 15.44 4.84
C PHE A 343 -17.07 14.65 4.95
N VAL A 344 -17.28 13.97 6.08
CA VAL A 344 -18.50 13.18 6.35
C VAL A 344 -19.74 14.06 6.38
N ALA A 345 -19.66 15.25 7.00
CA ALA A 345 -20.77 16.19 7.05
C ALA A 345 -21.20 16.64 5.63
N GLN A 346 -20.24 16.95 4.76
CA GLN A 346 -20.50 17.31 3.37
C GLN A 346 -21.04 16.13 2.55
N ALA A 347 -20.47 14.93 2.68
CA ALA A 347 -21.00 13.76 1.99
C ALA A 347 -22.46 13.44 2.40
N ARG A 348 -22.82 13.68 3.67
CA ARG A 348 -24.20 13.55 4.16
C ARG A 348 -25.11 14.64 3.60
N SER A 349 -24.67 15.90 3.54
CA SER A 349 -25.49 16.97 2.97
C SER A 349 -25.75 16.76 1.48
N GLU A 350 -24.74 16.32 0.72
CA GLU A 350 -24.88 15.95 -0.69
C GLU A 350 -25.85 14.79 -0.90
N ALA A 351 -25.75 13.73 -0.07
CA ALA A 351 -26.66 12.60 -0.14
C ALA A 351 -28.12 13.02 0.16
N ASN A 352 -28.33 13.89 1.15
CA ASN A 352 -29.65 14.42 1.49
C ASN A 352 -30.22 15.29 0.35
N ALA A 353 -29.38 16.11 -0.29
CA ALA A 353 -29.77 16.94 -1.43
C ALA A 353 -30.14 16.11 -2.68
N LYS A 354 -29.40 15.03 -2.96
CA LYS A 354 -29.74 14.09 -4.04
C LYS A 354 -31.07 13.37 -3.76
N SER A 355 -31.29 12.94 -2.51
CA SER A 355 -32.53 12.30 -2.09
C SER A 355 -33.75 13.22 -2.20
N SER A 356 -33.63 14.49 -1.80
CA SER A 356 -34.73 15.45 -1.91
C SER A 356 -35.07 15.78 -3.37
N THR A 357 -34.04 15.91 -4.23
CA THR A 357 -34.22 16.14 -5.68
C THR A 357 -34.89 14.95 -6.36
N ALA A 358 -34.50 13.72 -6.02
CA ALA A 358 -35.13 12.50 -6.54
C ALA A 358 -36.60 12.40 -6.11
N LYS A 359 -36.92 12.70 -4.84
CA LYS A 359 -38.31 12.72 -4.35
C LYS A 359 -39.16 13.77 -5.06
N ARG A 360 -38.63 14.98 -5.27
CA ARG A 360 -39.33 16.04 -6.03
C ARG A 360 -39.58 15.62 -7.47
N SER A 361 -38.58 15.02 -8.13
CA SER A 361 -38.71 14.53 -9.50
C SER A 361 -39.73 13.39 -9.62
N ALA A 362 -39.77 12.48 -8.65
CA ALA A 362 -40.77 11.41 -8.60
C ALA A 362 -42.19 11.96 -8.34
N ALA A 363 -42.33 12.93 -7.42
CA ALA A 363 -43.60 13.59 -7.15
C ALA A 363 -44.12 14.32 -8.40
N GLN A 364 -43.25 15.06 -9.11
CA GLN A 364 -43.60 15.76 -10.35
C GLN A 364 -44.06 14.79 -11.45
N LYS A 365 -43.37 13.64 -11.62
CA LYS A 365 -43.79 12.59 -12.57
C LYS A 365 -45.16 12.02 -12.23
N ASN A 366 -45.46 11.83 -10.94
CA ASN A 366 -46.78 11.36 -10.52
C ASN A 366 -47.87 12.41 -10.78
N THR A 367 -47.59 13.70 -10.54
CA THR A 367 -48.53 14.78 -10.86
C THR A 367 -48.84 14.86 -12.36
N ILE A 368 -47.83 14.75 -13.22
CA ILE A 368 -48.01 14.73 -14.68
C ILE A 368 -48.86 13.51 -15.10
N ARG A 369 -48.53 12.32 -14.59
CA ARG A 369 -49.29 11.10 -14.89
C ARG A 369 -50.75 11.20 -14.48
N LEU A 370 -51.05 11.77 -13.31
CA LEU A 370 -52.42 11.97 -12.85
C LEU A 370 -53.17 12.98 -13.74
N ALA A 371 -52.52 14.06 -14.17
CA ALA A 371 -53.10 15.04 -15.08
C ALA A 371 -53.45 14.41 -16.45
N GLU A 372 -52.56 13.58 -17.00
CA GLU A 372 -52.80 12.85 -18.26
C GLU A 372 -53.98 11.87 -18.17
N THR A 373 -54.10 11.13 -17.05
CA THR A 373 -55.23 10.20 -16.87
C THR A 373 -56.57 10.89 -16.57
N GLY A 374 -56.54 12.11 -16.02
CA GLY A 374 -57.74 12.87 -15.68
C GLY A 374 -58.41 13.54 -16.88
N SER A 375 -57.65 13.81 -17.95
CA SER A 375 -58.17 14.44 -19.18
C SER A 375 -58.85 13.45 -20.16
N ALA A 376 -58.87 12.16 -19.82
CA ALA A 376 -59.47 11.09 -20.65
C ALA A 376 -60.89 10.69 -20.21
N LYS A 377 -61.55 11.51 -19.38
CA LYS A 377 -62.98 11.44 -19.03
C LYS A 377 -63.66 12.68 -19.55
#